data_AF-A0A078JUE2-F1
#
_entry.id   AF-A0A078JUE2-F1
#
_cell.length_a   1.000
_cell.length_b   1.000
_cell.length_c   1.000
_cell.angle_alpha   90.00
_cell.angle_beta   90.00
_cell.angle_gamma   90.00
#
_symmetry.space_group_name_H-M   'P 1'
#
loop_
_entity.id
_entity.type
_entity.pdbx_description
1 polymer ?
#
loop_
_entity_poly.entity_id
_entity_poly.type
_entity_poly.pdbx_seq_one_letter_code
_entity_poly.pdbx_strand_id
1 'polypeptide(L)'
;MNLRYRDERVAAQLSGKVRTGLEGPGLTAPQKIWYCVASVGGQYLFSRLQSFSAFRRWGDSEQRPLARRLWTLVQRIEGIYKAASFLNLLSFLYTGRYRNLIEKALRARLVYRSPHMNRSVSFEYMNRQLVWNEFSEMLLLLLPLLNSSAIKNILSPFAKESSSSNKEDTVACPICQVDPATPFIALPCQHRYCYYCIRTRCASAASFRCLRCNEPVVAIQREGVSSGK
;
A
#
# COMPACT_ATOMS: atom_id res chain seq x y z
N MET A 1 -12.37 3.79 -19.63
CA MET A 1 -12.17 5.26 -19.65
C MET A 1 -13.52 5.96 -19.78
N ASN A 2 -13.85 6.88 -18.89
CA ASN A 2 -15.15 7.58 -18.86
C ASN A 2 -15.06 8.98 -19.51
N LEU A 3 -14.49 9.03 -20.71
CA LEU A 3 -14.30 10.28 -21.46
C LEU A 3 -14.88 10.09 -22.87
N ARG A 4 -15.62 11.08 -23.35
CA ARG A 4 -16.20 11.11 -24.69
C ARG A 4 -15.97 12.48 -25.32
N TYR A 5 -15.74 12.50 -26.64
CA TYR A 5 -15.74 13.75 -27.39
C TYR A 5 -17.18 14.18 -27.70
N ARG A 6 -17.49 15.44 -27.37
CA ARG A 6 -18.76 16.11 -27.64
C ARG A 6 -18.53 17.24 -28.63
N ASP A 7 -19.46 17.41 -29.57
CA ASP A 7 -19.45 18.56 -30.47
C ASP A 7 -20.09 19.78 -29.77
N GLU A 8 -19.27 20.78 -29.47
CA GLU A 8 -19.74 22.01 -28.81
C GLU A 8 -20.56 22.91 -29.74
N ARG A 9 -20.51 22.75 -31.07
CA ARG A 9 -21.33 23.55 -32.00
C ARG A 9 -22.81 23.25 -31.81
N VAL A 10 -23.14 21.96 -31.75
CA VAL A 10 -24.49 21.47 -31.57
C VAL A 10 -24.90 21.55 -30.09
N ALA A 11 -23.97 21.30 -29.16
CA ALA A 11 -24.25 21.42 -27.74
C ALA A 11 -24.53 22.88 -27.32
N ALA A 12 -23.86 23.88 -27.91
CA ALA A 12 -24.14 25.29 -27.65
C ALA A 12 -25.56 25.70 -28.04
N GLN A 13 -26.08 25.16 -29.15
CA GLN A 13 -27.48 25.38 -29.57
C GLN A 13 -28.49 24.74 -28.62
N LEU A 14 -28.12 23.61 -28.00
CA LEU A 14 -28.95 22.88 -27.03
C LEU A 14 -28.71 23.33 -25.58
N SER A 15 -27.77 24.25 -25.33
CA SER A 15 -27.28 24.58 -24.00
C SER A 15 -28.36 25.18 -23.08
N GLY A 16 -29.44 25.75 -23.63
CA GLY A 16 -30.60 26.22 -22.85
C GLY A 16 -31.56 25.10 -22.42
N LYS A 17 -31.42 23.88 -22.95
CA LYS A 17 -32.34 22.74 -22.75
C LYS A 17 -31.74 21.59 -21.95
N VAL A 18 -30.44 21.65 -21.65
CA VAL A 18 -29.67 20.55 -21.05
C VAL A 18 -29.51 20.78 -19.54
N ARG A 19 -29.92 19.82 -18.70
CA ARG A 19 -29.93 19.96 -17.22
C ARG A 19 -28.56 19.80 -16.58
N THR A 20 -27.69 18.97 -17.15
CA THR A 20 -26.44 18.53 -16.50
C THR A 20 -25.17 19.12 -17.12
N GLY A 21 -25.28 19.83 -18.24
CA GLY A 21 -24.14 20.30 -19.03
C GLY A 21 -23.25 19.18 -19.59
N LEU A 22 -23.60 17.90 -19.37
CA LEU A 22 -22.89 16.70 -19.83
C LEU A 22 -23.59 16.03 -21.02
N GLU A 23 -24.87 16.32 -21.23
CA GLU A 23 -25.64 15.82 -22.37
C GLU A 23 -25.21 16.50 -23.67
N GLY A 24 -25.46 15.82 -24.79
CA GLY A 24 -25.16 16.33 -26.12
C GLY A 24 -24.67 15.26 -27.08
N PRO A 25 -24.86 15.49 -28.40
CA PRO A 25 -24.43 14.56 -29.43
C PRO A 25 -22.91 14.43 -29.48
N GLY A 26 -22.43 13.24 -29.81
CA GLY A 26 -21.01 13.01 -30.07
C GLY A 26 -20.55 13.66 -31.38
N LEU A 27 -19.25 13.59 -31.66
CA LEU A 27 -18.70 14.08 -32.93
C LEU A 27 -19.39 13.42 -34.14
N THR A 28 -19.61 14.23 -35.17
CA THR A 28 -20.07 13.75 -36.48
C THR A 28 -19.01 12.89 -37.16
N ALA A 29 -19.41 11.96 -38.04
CA ALA A 29 -18.49 11.14 -38.83
C ALA A 29 -17.40 11.94 -39.55
N PRO A 30 -17.70 13.05 -40.27
CA PRO A 30 -16.66 13.86 -40.89
C PRO A 30 -15.71 14.51 -39.87
N GLN A 31 -16.20 14.97 -38.71
CA GLN A 31 -15.33 15.51 -37.67
C GLN A 31 -14.37 14.46 -37.11
N LYS A 32 -14.81 13.21 -36.95
CA LYS A 32 -13.93 12.11 -36.54
C LYS A 32 -12.84 11.86 -37.57
N ILE A 33 -13.21 11.82 -38.86
CA ILE A 33 -12.25 11.63 -39.96
C ILE A 33 -11.25 12.78 -39.97
N TRP A 34 -11.71 14.04 -39.93
CA TRP A 34 -10.82 15.21 -39.88
C TRP A 34 -9.92 15.22 -38.65
N TYR A 35 -10.42 14.81 -37.49
CA TYR A 35 -9.61 14.69 -36.27
C TYR A 35 -8.49 13.65 -36.45
N CYS A 36 -8.84 12.45 -36.95
CA CYS A 36 -7.87 11.39 -37.20
C CYS A 36 -6.83 11.81 -38.25
N VAL A 37 -7.27 12.39 -39.37
CA VAL A 37 -6.40 12.87 -40.45
C VAL A 37 -5.48 13.99 -39.97
N ALA A 38 -6.01 14.97 -39.22
CA ALA A 38 -5.20 16.07 -38.72
C ALA A 38 -4.19 15.61 -37.66
N SER A 39 -4.57 14.70 -36.76
CA SER A 39 -3.69 14.21 -35.70
C SER A 39 -2.61 13.28 -36.26
N VAL A 40 -3.00 12.26 -37.01
CA VAL A 40 -2.08 11.23 -37.54
C VAL A 40 -1.36 11.75 -38.78
N GLY A 41 -2.09 12.32 -39.72
CA GLY A 41 -1.54 12.89 -40.95
C GLY A 41 -0.67 14.11 -40.68
N GLY A 42 -1.03 14.95 -39.70
CA GLY A 42 -0.18 16.08 -39.30
C GLY A 42 1.18 15.63 -38.76
N GLN A 43 1.20 14.65 -37.84
CA GLN A 43 2.44 14.08 -37.31
C GLN A 43 3.26 13.37 -38.38
N TYR A 44 2.61 12.59 -39.24
CA TYR A 44 3.27 11.89 -40.33
C TYR A 44 3.86 12.87 -41.35
N LEU A 45 3.10 13.86 -41.77
CA LEU A 45 3.56 14.87 -42.73
C LEU A 45 4.73 15.66 -42.16
N PHE A 46 4.65 16.06 -40.88
CA PHE A 46 5.74 16.78 -40.22
C PHE A 46 7.01 15.91 -40.10
N SER A 47 6.87 14.66 -39.65
CA SER A 47 7.99 13.72 -39.58
C SER A 47 8.59 13.43 -40.96
N ARG A 48 7.74 13.31 -41.99
CA ARG A 48 8.19 13.13 -43.37
C ARG A 48 8.91 14.36 -43.90
N LEU A 49 8.37 15.56 -43.69
CA LEU A 49 9.02 16.82 -44.07
C LEU A 49 10.38 16.97 -43.40
N GLN A 50 10.49 16.63 -42.11
CA GLN A 50 11.77 16.60 -41.39
C GLN A 50 12.75 15.59 -41.99
N SER A 51 12.32 14.34 -42.23
CA SER A 51 13.17 13.32 -42.84
C SER A 51 13.63 13.70 -44.25
N PHE A 52 12.76 14.32 -45.03
CA PHE A 52 13.05 14.77 -46.39
C PHE A 52 13.99 15.97 -46.40
N SER A 53 13.85 16.88 -45.43
CA SER A 53 14.77 18.00 -45.26
C SER A 53 16.19 17.55 -44.85
N ALA A 54 16.29 16.51 -44.01
CA ALA A 54 17.56 15.92 -43.61
C ALA A 54 18.25 15.22 -44.79
N PHE A 55 17.49 14.47 -45.59
CA PHE A 55 18.02 13.77 -46.76
C PHE A 55 18.54 14.73 -47.85
N ARG A 56 17.86 15.85 -48.09
CA ARG A 56 18.27 16.84 -49.10
C ARG A 56 19.29 17.87 -48.63
N ARG A 57 19.81 17.77 -47.39
CA ARG A 57 20.83 18.70 -46.83
C ARG A 57 20.46 20.17 -47.06
N TRP A 58 19.16 20.48 -46.89
CA TRP A 58 18.55 21.75 -47.28
C TRP A 58 19.18 22.97 -46.56
N GLY A 59 19.89 22.74 -45.45
CA GLY A 59 20.66 23.75 -44.72
C GLY A 59 22.04 24.09 -45.29
N ASP A 60 22.68 23.19 -46.05
CA ASP A 60 24.07 23.35 -46.55
C ASP A 60 24.17 23.77 -48.03
N SER A 61 23.10 23.62 -48.83
CA SER A 61 23.18 23.86 -50.27
C SER A 61 23.03 25.34 -50.63
N GLU A 62 24.13 25.98 -51.05
CA GLU A 62 24.22 27.40 -51.46
C GLU A 62 23.45 27.74 -52.77
N GLN A 63 22.98 26.76 -53.55
CA GLN A 63 22.67 26.97 -54.97
C GLN A 63 21.18 27.15 -55.35
N ARG A 64 20.19 27.11 -54.42
CA ARG A 64 18.76 27.28 -54.79
C ARG A 64 17.96 28.25 -53.88
N PRO A 65 17.56 29.44 -54.34
CA PRO A 65 16.87 30.45 -53.52
C PRO A 65 15.47 30.01 -53.08
N LEU A 66 14.76 29.22 -53.90
CA LEU A 66 13.42 28.70 -53.57
C LEU A 66 13.47 27.70 -52.42
N ALA A 67 14.52 26.88 -52.40
CA ALA A 67 14.74 25.90 -51.36
C ALA A 67 14.89 26.64 -50.02
N ARG A 68 15.84 27.59 -49.92
CA ARG A 68 16.08 28.35 -48.67
C ARG A 68 14.84 29.08 -48.17
N ARG A 69 14.01 29.63 -49.07
CA ARG A 69 12.71 30.25 -48.75
C ARG A 69 11.70 29.24 -48.18
N LEU A 70 11.54 28.08 -48.80
CA LEU A 70 10.64 27.03 -48.31
C LEU A 70 11.07 26.54 -46.92
N TRP A 71 12.37 26.36 -46.68
CA TRP A 71 12.89 25.96 -45.38
C TRP A 71 12.61 27.01 -44.30
N THR A 72 12.87 28.29 -44.59
CA THR A 72 12.54 29.38 -43.65
C THR A 72 11.03 29.50 -43.41
N LEU A 73 10.19 29.25 -44.42
CA LEU A 73 8.74 29.20 -44.23
C LEU A 73 8.32 28.03 -43.33
N VAL A 74 8.85 26.83 -43.55
CA VAL A 74 8.57 25.66 -42.69
C VAL A 74 8.99 25.94 -41.24
N GLN A 75 10.19 26.49 -41.03
CA GLN A 75 10.68 26.87 -39.70
C GLN A 75 9.82 27.95 -39.03
N ARG A 76 9.35 28.95 -39.80
CA ARG A 76 8.42 29.96 -39.29
C ARG A 76 7.07 29.36 -38.93
N ILE A 77 6.50 28.50 -39.78
CA ILE A 77 5.24 27.82 -39.53
C ILE A 77 5.35 26.95 -38.27
N GLU A 78 6.46 26.24 -38.10
CA GLU A 78 6.73 25.44 -36.89
C GLU A 78 6.80 26.32 -35.64
N GLY A 79 7.52 27.45 -35.71
CA GLY A 79 7.59 28.42 -34.62
C GLY A 79 6.21 28.99 -34.25
N ILE A 80 5.42 29.39 -35.26
CA ILE A 80 4.06 29.89 -35.08
C ILE A 80 3.15 28.81 -34.49
N TYR A 81 3.26 27.56 -34.96
CA TYR A 81 2.48 26.45 -34.43
C TYR A 81 2.82 26.17 -32.95
N LYS A 82 4.11 26.18 -32.58
CA LYS A 82 4.55 26.01 -31.18
C LYS A 82 4.03 27.15 -30.29
N ALA A 83 4.15 28.40 -30.75
CA ALA A 83 3.62 29.56 -30.03
C ALA A 83 2.09 29.49 -29.87
N ALA A 84 1.36 29.14 -30.93
CA ALA A 84 -0.09 28.95 -30.89
C ALA A 84 -0.48 27.79 -29.97
N SER A 85 0.29 26.70 -29.93
CA SER A 85 0.06 25.57 -29.05
C SER A 85 0.29 25.96 -27.58
N PHE A 86 1.31 26.76 -27.30
CA PHE A 86 1.58 27.28 -25.97
C PHE A 86 0.47 28.23 -25.48
N LEU A 87 0.01 29.15 -26.34
CA LEU A 87 -1.14 30.00 -26.04
C LEU A 87 -2.41 29.17 -25.82
N ASN A 88 -2.61 28.09 -26.58
CA ASN A 88 -3.71 27.18 -26.37
C ASN A 88 -3.62 26.45 -25.01
N LEU A 89 -2.41 26.03 -24.62
CA LEU A 89 -2.16 25.43 -23.31
C LEU A 89 -2.48 26.40 -22.16
N LEU A 90 -2.04 27.66 -22.26
CA LEU A 90 -2.39 28.69 -21.26
C LEU A 90 -3.90 28.90 -21.16
N SER A 91 -4.58 29.01 -22.30
CA SER A 91 -6.04 29.12 -22.35
C SER A 91 -6.74 27.88 -21.76
N PHE A 92 -6.18 26.70 -21.99
CA PHE A 92 -6.65 25.43 -21.41
C PHE A 92 -6.46 25.40 -19.90
N LEU A 93 -5.33 25.87 -19.36
CA LEU A 93 -5.11 25.92 -17.91
C LEU A 93 -6.06 26.90 -17.23
N TYR A 94 -6.39 28.02 -17.88
CA TYR A 94 -7.33 28.99 -17.34
C TYR A 94 -8.79 28.52 -17.42
N THR A 95 -9.20 27.91 -18.54
CA THR A 95 -10.62 27.64 -18.85
C THR A 95 -11.01 26.15 -18.80
N GLY A 96 -10.05 25.25 -18.92
CA GLY A 96 -10.25 23.79 -18.88
C GLY A 96 -10.99 23.17 -20.08
N ARG A 97 -11.07 23.84 -21.24
CA ARG A 97 -11.94 23.39 -22.35
C ARG A 97 -11.28 22.51 -23.42
N TYR A 98 -10.28 23.02 -24.15
CA TYR A 98 -9.68 22.34 -25.32
C TYR A 98 -8.19 22.12 -25.12
N ARG A 99 -7.70 20.88 -25.19
CA ARG A 99 -6.29 20.55 -24.94
C ARG A 99 -5.41 20.83 -26.16
N ASN A 100 -5.93 20.54 -27.36
CA ASN A 100 -5.18 20.70 -28.62
C ASN A 100 -5.77 21.79 -29.52
N LEU A 101 -4.94 22.38 -30.37
CA LEU A 101 -5.37 23.32 -31.42
C LEU A 101 -6.37 22.67 -32.40
N ILE A 102 -6.15 21.40 -32.73
CA ILE A 102 -7.03 20.62 -33.62
C ILE A 102 -8.42 20.44 -32.98
N GLU A 103 -8.46 20.15 -31.67
CA GLU A 103 -9.71 20.04 -30.90
C GLU A 103 -10.44 21.38 -30.84
N LYS A 104 -9.70 22.49 -30.68
CA LYS A 104 -10.25 23.84 -30.70
C LYS A 104 -10.82 24.23 -32.06
N ALA A 105 -10.13 23.89 -33.16
CA ALA A 105 -10.62 24.15 -34.52
C ALA A 105 -11.90 23.35 -34.85
N LEU A 106 -11.93 22.07 -34.46
CA LEU A 106 -13.10 21.22 -34.63
C LEU A 106 -14.21 21.53 -33.61
N ARG A 107 -13.93 22.29 -32.55
CA ARG A 107 -14.79 22.49 -31.37
C ARG A 107 -15.21 21.16 -30.73
N ALA A 108 -14.29 20.21 -30.74
CA ALA A 108 -14.44 18.91 -30.12
C ALA A 108 -13.98 19.01 -28.66
N ARG A 109 -14.91 18.93 -27.70
CA ARG A 109 -14.58 18.97 -26.27
C ARG A 109 -14.57 17.57 -25.68
N LEU A 110 -13.56 17.29 -24.86
CA LEU A 110 -13.51 16.06 -24.08
C LEU A 110 -14.32 16.23 -22.80
N VAL A 111 -15.42 15.48 -22.66
CA VAL A 111 -16.35 15.56 -21.53
C VAL A 111 -16.53 14.16 -20.91
N TYR A 112 -16.84 14.09 -19.62
CA TYR A 112 -17.16 12.82 -18.97
C TYR A 112 -18.41 12.17 -19.59
N ARG A 113 -18.39 10.86 -19.79
CA ARG A 113 -19.54 10.12 -20.36
C ARG A 113 -20.65 9.91 -19.32
N SER A 114 -20.28 9.67 -18.07
CA SER A 114 -21.18 9.61 -16.93
C SER A 114 -20.59 10.36 -15.73
N PRO A 115 -21.37 11.19 -15.01
CA PRO A 115 -20.90 11.80 -13.77
C PRO A 115 -20.77 10.77 -12.64
N HIS A 116 -21.64 9.75 -12.66
CA HIS A 116 -21.61 8.62 -11.73
C HIS A 116 -20.67 7.54 -12.27
N MET A 117 -19.37 7.78 -12.24
CA MET A 117 -18.47 6.66 -11.97
C MET A 117 -18.55 6.43 -10.48
N ASN A 118 -18.91 5.21 -10.04
CA ASN A 118 -18.57 4.79 -8.70
C ASN A 118 -17.08 5.07 -8.56
N ARG A 119 -16.72 6.09 -7.77
CA ARG A 119 -15.40 6.18 -7.18
C ARG A 119 -15.24 4.83 -6.53
N SER A 120 -14.47 3.93 -7.13
CA SER A 120 -14.09 2.69 -6.51
C SER A 120 -13.21 3.11 -5.35
N VAL A 121 -13.87 3.50 -4.24
CA VAL A 121 -13.22 3.76 -2.97
C VAL A 121 -12.55 2.45 -2.66
N SER A 122 -11.21 2.45 -2.65
CA SER A 122 -10.44 1.26 -2.35
C SER A 122 -10.76 0.84 -0.92
N PHE A 123 -11.75 -0.04 -0.78
CA PHE A 123 -12.16 -0.60 0.51
C PHE A 123 -11.10 -1.54 1.09
N GLU A 124 -10.03 -1.81 0.35
CA GLU A 124 -8.94 -2.68 0.78
C GLU A 124 -8.35 -2.26 2.14
N TYR A 125 -8.07 -0.96 2.33
CA TYR A 125 -7.47 -0.49 3.58
C TYR A 125 -8.49 -0.47 4.73
N MET A 126 -9.73 -0.08 4.44
CA MET A 126 -10.83 -0.05 5.43
C MET A 126 -11.22 -1.46 5.89
N ASN A 127 -11.29 -2.41 4.96
CA ASN A 127 -11.63 -3.80 5.26
C ASN A 127 -10.51 -4.49 6.02
N ARG A 128 -9.23 -4.22 5.69
CA ARG A 128 -8.11 -4.70 6.51
C ARG A 128 -8.18 -4.15 7.92
N GLN A 129 -8.52 -2.87 8.09
CA GLN A 129 -8.63 -2.26 9.42
C GLN A 129 -9.76 -2.87 10.25
N LEU A 130 -10.92 -3.13 9.65
CA LEU A 130 -12.06 -3.80 10.29
C LEU A 130 -11.69 -5.21 10.77
N VAL A 131 -11.07 -6.00 9.88
CA VAL A 131 -10.64 -7.37 10.22
C VAL A 131 -9.62 -7.36 11.36
N TRP A 132 -8.62 -6.48 11.32
CA TRP A 132 -7.62 -6.40 12.38
C TRP A 132 -8.19 -5.93 13.72
N ASN A 133 -9.16 -5.01 13.69
CA ASN A 133 -9.81 -4.51 14.91
C ASN A 133 -10.68 -5.59 15.56
N GLU A 134 -11.52 -6.29 14.79
CA GLU A 134 -12.34 -7.38 15.34
C GLU A 134 -11.47 -8.55 15.82
N PHE A 135 -10.39 -8.86 15.09
CA PHE A 135 -9.45 -9.91 15.49
C PHE A 135 -8.75 -9.60 16.82
N SER A 136 -8.34 -8.34 17.04
CA SER A 136 -7.67 -7.95 18.29
C SER A 136 -8.63 -7.94 19.48
N GLU A 137 -9.89 -7.53 19.28
CA GLU A 137 -10.94 -7.62 20.30
C GLU A 137 -11.23 -9.07 20.69
N MET A 138 -11.34 -9.99 19.72
CA MET A 138 -11.47 -11.42 19.99
C MET A 138 -10.25 -11.97 20.74
N LEU A 139 -9.04 -11.57 20.35
CA LEU A 139 -7.81 -12.03 20.99
C LEU A 139 -7.70 -11.54 22.44
N LEU A 140 -8.11 -10.29 22.71
CA LEU A 140 -8.14 -9.73 24.07
C LEU A 140 -9.18 -10.41 24.96
N LEU A 141 -10.25 -10.96 24.40
CA LEU A 141 -11.23 -11.77 25.14
C LEU A 141 -10.71 -13.21 25.37
N LEU A 142 -9.88 -13.72 24.46
CA LEU A 142 -9.25 -15.04 24.60
C LEU A 142 -8.03 -15.02 25.52
N LEU A 143 -7.26 -13.93 25.55
CA LEU A 143 -6.03 -13.78 26.34
C LEU A 143 -6.19 -14.13 27.83
N PRO A 144 -7.27 -13.70 28.52
CA PRO A 144 -7.51 -14.02 29.93
C PRO A 144 -8.03 -15.44 30.15
N LEU A 145 -8.67 -16.03 29.12
CA LEU A 145 -9.18 -17.41 29.15
C LEU A 145 -8.09 -18.44 28.81
N LEU A 146 -7.03 -18.00 28.12
CA LEU A 146 -5.83 -18.78 27.83
C LEU A 146 -5.00 -18.91 29.11
N ASN A 147 -5.33 -19.91 29.92
CA ASN A 147 -4.51 -20.35 31.04
C ASN A 147 -3.06 -20.60 30.55
N SER A 148 -2.08 -20.23 31.36
CA SER A 148 -0.65 -20.49 31.10
C SER A 148 -0.35 -21.96 30.73
N SER A 149 -1.19 -22.91 31.18
CA SER A 149 -1.09 -24.33 30.81
C SER A 149 -1.52 -24.62 29.36
N ALA A 150 -2.53 -23.92 28.82
CA ALA A 150 -2.98 -24.09 27.44
C ALA A 150 -1.94 -23.56 26.44
N ILE A 151 -1.36 -22.40 26.72
CA ILE A 151 -0.26 -21.81 25.94
C ILE A 151 0.96 -22.73 25.98
N LYS A 152 1.31 -23.29 27.16
CA LYS A 152 2.41 -24.27 27.28
C LYS A 152 2.17 -25.53 26.48
N ASN A 153 0.94 -26.06 26.44
CA ASN A 153 0.62 -27.25 25.64
C ASN A 153 0.68 -26.95 24.13
N ILE A 154 0.26 -25.76 23.68
CA ILE A 154 0.31 -25.33 22.27
C ILE A 154 1.75 -25.00 21.80
N LEU A 155 2.60 -24.45 22.67
CA LEU A 155 4.03 -24.20 22.39
C LEU A 155 4.93 -25.41 22.66
N SER A 156 4.45 -26.44 23.38
CA SER A 156 5.24 -27.65 23.67
C SER A 156 5.76 -28.42 22.44
N PRO A 157 5.10 -28.45 21.25
CA PRO A 157 5.70 -29.05 20.07
C PRO A 157 6.75 -28.17 19.40
N PHE A 158 6.83 -26.88 19.72
CA PHE A 158 7.82 -25.94 19.16
C PHE A 158 9.05 -25.75 20.08
N ALA A 159 8.94 -26.11 21.35
CA ALA A 159 10.02 -26.00 22.34
C ALA A 159 10.79 -27.32 22.57
N LYS A 160 10.49 -28.39 21.83
CA LYS A 160 11.06 -29.73 22.06
C LYS A 160 12.18 -30.06 21.07
N GLU A 161 13.23 -29.26 21.10
CA GLU A 161 14.54 -29.61 20.53
C GLU A 161 15.67 -29.19 21.48
N SER A 162 15.89 -30.01 22.52
CA SER A 162 17.23 -30.24 23.11
C SER A 162 17.19 -31.48 24.02
N SER A 163 17.54 -32.60 23.39
CA SER A 163 18.23 -33.78 23.93
C SER A 163 18.87 -33.60 25.34
N SER A 164 18.40 -34.33 26.36
CA SER A 164 18.89 -35.66 26.78
C SER A 164 19.95 -35.65 27.90
N SER A 165 19.54 -35.97 29.13
CA SER A 165 20.32 -36.79 30.07
C SER A 165 19.45 -37.22 31.25
N ASN A 166 19.38 -38.53 31.46
CA ASN A 166 18.79 -39.17 32.63
C ASN A 166 19.75 -39.07 33.83
N LYS A 167 19.17 -38.98 35.04
CA LYS A 167 19.77 -39.07 36.39
C LYS A 167 20.36 -37.78 36.97
N GLU A 168 19.49 -36.89 37.47
CA GLU A 168 19.70 -36.03 38.66
C GLU A 168 18.47 -35.11 38.96
N ASP A 169 17.24 -35.61 38.81
CA ASP A 169 16.02 -34.80 39.01
C ASP A 169 15.71 -34.42 40.47
N THR A 170 16.63 -34.70 41.41
CA THR A 170 16.47 -34.42 42.84
C THR A 170 16.99 -33.04 43.24
N VAL A 171 17.80 -32.38 42.41
CA VAL A 171 18.41 -31.08 42.74
C VAL A 171 17.62 -29.89 42.17
N ALA A 172 16.85 -30.12 41.09
CA ALA A 172 16.08 -29.07 40.42
C ALA A 172 14.77 -28.69 41.13
N CYS A 173 14.44 -27.40 41.09
CA CYS A 173 13.19 -26.88 41.64
C CYS A 173 11.99 -27.43 40.84
N PRO A 174 10.99 -28.08 41.47
CA PRO A 174 9.86 -28.68 40.75
C PRO A 174 8.89 -27.67 40.11
N ILE A 175 9.05 -26.37 40.38
CA ILE A 175 8.19 -25.31 39.84
C ILE A 175 8.75 -24.74 38.53
N CYS A 176 10.05 -24.47 38.49
CA CYS A 176 10.71 -23.87 37.32
C CYS A 176 11.64 -24.84 36.57
N GLN A 177 11.91 -26.02 37.12
CA GLN A 177 12.80 -27.04 36.56
C GLN A 177 14.24 -26.56 36.29
N VAL A 178 14.67 -25.50 36.99
CA VAL A 178 16.02 -24.96 36.97
C VAL A 178 16.68 -25.18 38.33
N ASP A 179 17.99 -25.38 38.36
CA ASP A 179 18.77 -25.45 39.60
C ASP A 179 18.76 -24.08 40.32
N PRO A 180 18.24 -23.98 41.56
CA PRO A 180 18.21 -22.72 42.29
C PRO A 180 19.61 -22.22 42.66
N ALA A 181 19.98 -21.03 42.18
CA ALA A 181 21.15 -20.29 42.69
C ALA A 181 21.04 -19.98 44.20
N THR A 182 19.81 -19.88 44.73
CA THR A 182 19.52 -19.68 46.16
C THR A 182 18.50 -20.74 46.62
N PRO A 183 18.97 -21.92 47.07
CA PRO A 183 18.09 -23.01 47.46
C PRO A 183 17.40 -22.76 48.81
N PHE A 184 16.11 -23.06 48.83
CA PHE A 184 15.28 -23.07 50.02
C PHE A 184 14.62 -24.44 50.17
N ILE A 185 14.53 -24.92 51.40
CA ILE A 185 13.87 -26.17 51.75
C ILE A 185 12.51 -25.90 52.38
N ALA A 186 11.53 -26.74 52.03
CA ALA A 186 10.19 -26.74 52.60
C ALA A 186 10.12 -27.65 53.83
N LEU A 187 9.79 -27.11 55.01
CA LEU A 187 9.64 -27.90 56.23
C LEU A 187 8.19 -28.37 56.41
N PRO A 188 7.94 -29.64 56.80
CA PRO A 188 8.90 -30.65 57.32
C PRO A 188 9.57 -31.52 56.25
N CYS A 189 9.09 -31.52 55.01
CA CYS A 189 9.48 -32.50 54.00
C CYS A 189 10.88 -32.34 53.37
N GLN A 190 11.60 -31.27 53.68
CA GLN A 190 12.96 -30.93 53.23
C GLN A 190 13.20 -30.88 51.71
N HIS A 191 12.14 -30.79 50.89
CA HIS A 191 12.30 -30.66 49.44
C HIS A 191 12.79 -29.28 49.03
N ARG A 192 13.70 -29.24 48.03
CA ARG A 192 14.39 -28.04 47.53
C ARG A 192 13.57 -27.26 46.48
N TYR A 193 13.59 -25.94 46.61
CA TYR A 193 12.93 -24.97 45.74
C TYR A 193 13.80 -23.72 45.56
N CYS A 194 13.53 -22.93 44.52
CA CYS A 194 14.04 -21.55 44.43
C CYS A 194 13.29 -20.63 45.40
N TYR A 195 14.00 -19.64 45.97
CA TYR A 195 13.39 -18.60 46.82
C TYR A 195 12.13 -17.98 46.21
N TYR A 196 12.21 -17.50 44.96
CA TYR A 196 11.07 -16.86 44.30
C TYR A 196 9.89 -17.83 44.14
N CYS A 197 10.14 -19.05 43.67
CA CYS A 197 9.08 -20.02 43.39
C CYS A 197 8.30 -20.41 44.65
N ILE A 198 9.01 -20.70 45.75
CA ILE A 198 8.36 -21.09 47.01
C ILE A 198 7.68 -19.90 47.68
N ARG A 199 8.31 -18.71 47.68
CA ARG A 199 7.75 -17.48 48.24
C ARG A 199 6.45 -17.08 47.53
N THR A 200 6.44 -17.08 46.19
CA THR A 200 5.25 -16.73 45.41
C THR A 200 4.11 -17.71 45.65
N ARG A 201 4.40 -19.01 45.76
CA ARG A 201 3.37 -20.03 46.02
C ARG A 201 2.78 -19.92 47.42
N CYS A 202 3.62 -19.74 48.45
CA CYS A 202 3.15 -19.51 49.82
C CYS A 202 2.39 -18.18 49.97
N ALA A 203 2.73 -17.15 49.19
CA ALA A 203 1.98 -15.89 49.18
C ALA A 203 0.64 -16.01 48.45
N SER A 204 0.58 -16.82 47.38
CA SER A 204 -0.65 -17.01 46.59
C SER A 204 -1.69 -17.91 47.25
N ALA A 205 -1.26 -18.86 48.07
CA ALA A 205 -2.13 -19.86 48.69
C ALA A 205 -1.81 -19.98 50.18
N ALA A 206 -2.81 -19.77 51.03
CA ALA A 206 -2.68 -19.84 52.49
C ALA A 206 -2.20 -21.21 52.99
N SER A 207 -2.45 -22.29 52.24
CA SER A 207 -2.03 -23.66 52.56
C SER A 207 -1.28 -24.30 51.39
N PHE A 208 -0.05 -23.85 51.13
CA PHE A 208 0.79 -24.43 50.09
C PHE A 208 1.23 -25.86 50.47
N ARG A 209 1.13 -26.80 49.53
CA ARG A 209 1.60 -28.18 49.66
C ARG A 209 2.79 -28.42 48.74
N CYS A 210 3.77 -29.18 49.24
CA CYS A 210 4.96 -29.54 48.49
C CYS A 210 4.58 -30.32 47.21
N LEU A 211 5.12 -29.95 46.05
CA LEU A 211 4.83 -30.64 44.78
C LEU A 211 5.51 -32.01 44.65
N ARG A 212 6.44 -32.36 45.55
CA ARG A 212 7.14 -33.66 45.54
C ARG A 212 6.45 -34.71 46.41
N CYS A 213 6.07 -34.34 47.64
CA CYS A 213 5.47 -35.27 48.61
C CYS A 213 4.04 -34.91 49.05
N ASN A 214 3.48 -33.81 48.54
CA ASN A 214 2.13 -33.33 48.86
C ASN A 214 1.87 -32.96 50.34
N GLU A 215 2.94 -32.78 51.11
CA GLU A 215 2.89 -32.42 52.52
C GLU A 215 2.74 -30.90 52.70
N PRO A 216 1.95 -30.41 53.69
CA PRO A 216 1.77 -28.97 53.91
C PRO A 216 3.10 -28.32 54.30
N VAL A 217 3.43 -27.22 53.64
CA VAL A 217 4.64 -26.44 53.91
C VAL A 217 4.34 -25.48 55.06
N VAL A 218 4.90 -25.78 56.24
CA VAL A 218 4.69 -24.98 57.45
C VAL A 218 5.64 -23.79 57.50
N ALA A 219 6.87 -24.00 57.07
CA ALA A 219 7.91 -22.98 57.03
C ALA A 219 8.86 -23.20 55.86
N ILE A 220 9.55 -22.13 55.47
CA ILE A 220 10.59 -22.16 54.45
C ILE A 220 11.91 -21.76 55.11
N GLN A 221 12.97 -22.53 54.86
CA GLN A 221 14.30 -22.27 55.41
C GLN A 221 15.32 -22.25 54.28
N ARG A 222 16.29 -21.33 54.36
CA ARG A 222 17.42 -21.34 53.42
C ARG A 222 18.28 -22.57 53.71
N GLU A 223 18.63 -23.32 52.67
CA GLU A 223 19.57 -24.42 52.81
C GLU A 223 20.93 -23.83 53.25
N GLY A 224 21.39 -24.23 54.43
CA GLY A 224 22.67 -23.77 54.97
C GLY A 224 23.80 -24.33 54.13
N VAL A 225 24.65 -23.46 53.58
CA VAL A 225 25.85 -23.89 52.86
C VAL A 225 26.82 -24.48 53.89
N SER A 226 26.81 -25.81 54.06
CA SER A 226 27.91 -26.49 54.73
C SER A 226 29.14 -26.37 53.84
N SER A 227 30.00 -25.38 54.13
CA SER A 227 31.34 -25.31 53.57
C SER A 227 32.10 -26.56 54.06
N GLY A 228 32.43 -27.47 53.14
CA GLY A 228 32.96 -28.78 53.47
C GLY A 228 33.80 -29.37 52.34
N LYS A 229 35.06 -28.91 52.29
CA LYS A 229 36.24 -29.39 51.52
C LYS A 229 36.23 -29.22 50.01
#